data_AF-A0A2V7YAW6-F1
#
_entry.id   AF-A0A2V7YAW6-F1
#
_cell.length_a   1.000
_cell.length_b   1.000
_cell.length_c   1.000
_cell.angle_alpha   90.00
_cell.angle_beta   90.00
_cell.angle_gamma   90.00
#
_symmetry.space_group_name_H-M   'P 1'
#
loop_
_entity.id
_entity.type
_entity.pdbx_description
1 polymer ?
#
loop_
_entity_poly.entity_id
_entity_poly.type
_entity_poly.pdbx_seq_one_letter_code
_entity_poly.pdbx_strand_id
1 'polypeptide(L)'
;MAPRRAFRRLLGHPHVHGVEAARERQRERLPAAVRRGLGGFARHAPAGMKGRNFLQHLALDGHERYLDSITMFRQEEQRELFSPDVFALVSAGSPWQEATACLTARDRHWLSSLQHLDMKAYLPLDILTKVDRMSMAHSIEARVPLLDHKLIEFAATIPPALKLRDGTGKYIFKKALRGLVPAPVLRKPKQGFGIPLGRWFKGRLHEFVRELLMSEKARRRGLFKPAAIEALVSGRGASDLNLRLWTLISFELWAQRFLDGAWRPLPLPAAMGEPLILGPAAPAEAVRA
;
A
#
# COMPACT_ATOMS: atom_id res chain seq x y z
N MET A 1 13.10 -6.01 -27.84
CA MET A 1 11.72 -5.65 -27.39
C MET A 1 11.33 -6.19 -26.00
N ALA A 2 12.27 -6.75 -25.21
CA ALA A 2 12.03 -7.38 -23.91
C ALA A 2 12.15 -6.53 -22.61
N PRO A 3 12.61 -5.25 -22.58
CA PRO A 3 12.84 -4.57 -21.29
C PRO A 3 11.58 -3.95 -20.66
N ARG A 4 10.48 -3.79 -21.42
CA ARG A 4 9.24 -3.13 -20.93
C ARG A 4 8.42 -3.96 -19.92
N ARG A 5 8.58 -5.30 -19.90
CA ARG A 5 7.83 -6.18 -18.99
C ARG A 5 8.47 -6.33 -17.60
N ALA A 6 9.77 -6.07 -17.47
CA ALA A 6 10.48 -6.17 -16.19
C ALA A 6 10.12 -5.00 -15.25
N PHE A 7 9.90 -3.80 -15.80
CA PHE A 7 9.61 -2.59 -15.02
C PHE A 7 8.19 -2.59 -14.43
N ARG A 8 7.22 -3.18 -15.14
CA ARG A 8 5.83 -3.33 -14.65
C ARG A 8 5.67 -4.36 -13.53
N ARG A 9 6.51 -5.39 -13.48
CA ARG A 9 6.56 -6.34 -12.35
C ARG A 9 7.08 -5.73 -11.06
N LEU A 10 7.72 -4.57 -11.14
CA LEU A 10 8.31 -3.88 -9.99
C LEU A 10 7.31 -2.95 -9.28
N LEU A 11 6.19 -2.61 -9.92
CA LEU A 11 5.25 -1.57 -9.47
C LEU A 11 3.80 -2.08 -9.32
N GLY A 12 3.61 -3.41 -9.30
CA GLY A 12 2.31 -4.01 -9.01
C GLY A 12 2.24 -4.39 -7.54
N HIS A 13 1.63 -3.54 -6.71
CA HIS A 13 1.43 -3.80 -5.28
C HIS A 13 0.45 -4.95 -5.02
N PRO A 14 0.94 -6.02 -4.37
CA PRO A 14 0.25 -6.55 -3.20
C PRO A 14 1.24 -6.67 -2.04
N HIS A 15 1.06 -5.87 -0.99
CA HIS A 15 1.87 -5.80 0.23
C HIS A 15 2.63 -7.11 0.60
N VAL A 16 3.94 -7.13 0.30
CA VAL A 16 4.89 -8.19 0.70
C VAL A 16 6.06 -7.59 1.49
N HIS A 17 5.79 -7.02 2.66
CA HIS A 17 6.78 -6.23 3.41
C HIS A 17 8.14 -6.93 3.58
N GLY A 18 8.20 -8.21 3.96
CA GLY A 18 9.49 -8.90 4.22
C GLY A 18 10.30 -9.32 2.98
N VAL A 19 9.68 -9.84 1.93
CA VAL A 19 10.41 -10.33 0.72
C VAL A 19 10.74 -9.16 -0.20
N GLU A 20 9.88 -8.15 -0.25
CA GLU A 20 10.11 -6.93 -1.01
C GLU A 20 11.21 -6.09 -0.35
N ALA A 21 11.20 -5.92 0.98
CA ALA A 21 12.33 -5.32 1.69
C ALA A 21 13.65 -6.08 1.47
N ALA A 22 13.61 -7.41 1.37
CA ALA A 22 14.79 -8.21 1.03
C ALA A 22 15.29 -7.96 -0.40
N ARG A 23 14.37 -7.82 -1.36
CA ARG A 23 14.69 -7.43 -2.75
C ARG A 23 15.20 -5.99 -2.82
N GLU A 24 14.64 -5.08 -2.03
CA GLU A 24 15.13 -3.71 -1.90
C GLU A 24 16.55 -3.68 -1.35
N ARG A 25 16.87 -4.51 -0.36
CA ARG A 25 18.25 -4.69 0.11
C ARG A 25 19.19 -5.32 -0.91
N GLN A 26 18.71 -6.21 -1.79
CA GLN A 26 19.56 -6.68 -2.90
C GLN A 26 19.99 -5.54 -3.83
N ARG A 27 19.25 -4.42 -3.87
CA ARG A 27 19.65 -3.21 -4.61
C ARG A 27 20.74 -2.40 -3.89
N GLU A 28 21.11 -2.75 -2.66
CA GLU A 28 22.31 -2.22 -1.98
C GLU A 28 23.61 -2.78 -2.57
N ARG A 29 23.55 -3.76 -3.48
CA ARG A 29 24.70 -4.18 -4.30
C ARG A 29 25.27 -3.04 -5.15
N LEU A 30 24.45 -2.02 -5.47
CA LEU A 30 24.94 -0.79 -6.09
C LEU A 30 25.55 0.11 -5.02
N PRO A 31 26.82 0.57 -5.20
CA PRO A 31 27.47 1.45 -4.24
C PRO A 31 26.63 2.70 -3.92
N ALA A 32 26.61 3.11 -2.66
CA ALA A 32 25.79 4.25 -2.19
C ALA A 32 26.10 5.54 -2.97
N ALA A 33 27.34 5.76 -3.39
CA ALA A 33 27.72 6.91 -4.22
C ALA A 33 27.01 6.91 -5.58
N VAL A 34 26.94 5.75 -6.25
CA VAL A 34 26.26 5.59 -7.55
C VAL A 34 24.76 5.81 -7.39
N ARG A 35 24.15 5.20 -6.36
CA ARG A 35 22.72 5.37 -6.06
C ARG A 35 22.37 6.84 -5.78
N ARG A 36 23.16 7.52 -4.95
CA ARG A 36 22.97 8.94 -4.63
C ARG A 36 23.17 9.85 -5.84
N GLY A 37 24.15 9.55 -6.70
CA GLY A 37 24.36 10.27 -7.96
C GLY A 37 23.15 10.17 -8.90
N LEU A 38 22.61 8.95 -9.08
CA LEU A 38 21.40 8.72 -9.87
C LEU A 38 20.17 9.46 -9.31
N GLY A 39 20.01 9.47 -7.97
CA GLY A 39 18.95 10.24 -7.31
C GLY A 39 19.11 11.75 -7.46
N GLY A 40 20.35 12.25 -7.34
CA GLY A 40 20.68 13.66 -7.52
C GLY A 40 20.34 14.16 -8.91
N PHE A 41 20.65 13.38 -9.95
CA PHE A 41 20.23 13.65 -11.32
C PHE A 41 18.70 13.70 -11.43
N ALA A 42 18.00 12.73 -10.84
CA ALA A 42 16.55 12.65 -10.89
C ALA A 42 15.84 13.82 -10.16
N ARG A 43 16.45 14.42 -9.14
CA ARG A 43 15.89 15.63 -8.49
C ARG A 43 15.76 16.81 -9.46
N HIS A 44 16.73 16.95 -10.38
CA HIS A 44 16.76 18.01 -11.38
C HIS A 44 16.00 17.65 -12.67
N ALA A 45 15.56 16.39 -12.81
CA ALA A 45 14.72 15.98 -13.92
C ALA A 45 13.32 16.61 -13.83
N PRO A 46 12.67 16.93 -14.97
CA PRO A 46 11.32 17.50 -14.99
C PRO A 46 10.30 16.63 -14.24
N ALA A 47 9.35 17.30 -13.56
CA ALA A 47 8.19 16.63 -12.97
C ALA A 47 7.44 15.81 -14.04
N GLY A 48 7.10 14.56 -13.73
CA GLY A 48 6.46 13.64 -14.66
C GLY A 48 7.39 12.87 -15.61
N MET A 49 8.71 13.10 -15.59
CA MET A 49 9.65 12.28 -16.37
C MET A 49 9.60 10.80 -15.94
N LYS A 50 9.41 9.91 -16.91
CA LYS A 50 9.38 8.46 -16.67
C LYS A 50 10.70 8.00 -16.04
N GLY A 51 10.60 7.30 -14.92
CA GLY A 51 11.76 6.78 -14.18
C GLY A 51 12.34 7.73 -13.14
N ARG A 52 11.93 9.01 -13.09
CA ARG A 52 12.37 9.97 -12.07
C ARG A 52 12.14 9.45 -10.66
N ASN A 53 10.91 9.05 -10.34
CA ASN A 53 10.55 8.53 -9.02
C ASN A 53 11.31 7.23 -8.67
N PHE A 54 11.62 6.40 -9.67
CA PHE A 54 12.39 5.17 -9.46
C PHE A 54 13.86 5.48 -9.11
N LEU A 55 14.48 6.45 -9.78
CA LEU A 55 15.84 6.87 -9.48
C LEU A 55 15.95 7.56 -8.11
N GLN A 56 14.96 8.39 -7.76
CA GLN A 56 14.84 8.98 -6.43
C GLN A 56 14.70 7.88 -5.36
N HIS A 57 13.84 6.89 -5.58
CA HIS A 57 13.65 5.75 -4.69
C HIS A 57 14.94 4.92 -4.52
N LEU A 58 15.69 4.67 -5.60
CA LEU A 58 16.97 3.94 -5.53
C LEU A 58 18.02 4.66 -4.68
N ALA A 59 17.97 5.98 -4.62
CA ALA A 59 18.91 6.77 -3.85
C ALA A 59 18.70 6.70 -2.33
N LEU A 60 17.50 6.31 -1.88
CA LEU A 60 17.16 6.14 -0.47
C LEU A 60 17.86 4.94 0.16
N ASP A 61 18.16 5.00 1.45
CA ASP A 61 18.79 3.91 2.17
C ASP A 61 17.76 3.00 2.86
N GLY A 62 18.17 1.77 3.21
CA GLY A 62 17.29 0.62 3.49
C GLY A 62 15.90 0.90 4.06
N HIS A 63 15.79 1.56 5.22
CA HIS A 63 14.50 1.85 5.86
C HIS A 63 13.70 2.96 5.17
N GLU A 64 14.35 4.05 4.74
CA GLU A 64 13.71 5.12 3.98
C GLU A 64 13.12 4.60 2.67
N ARG A 65 13.83 3.68 2.02
CA ARG A 65 13.35 3.04 0.79
C ARG A 65 12.11 2.19 1.03
N TYR A 66 12.05 1.47 2.14
CA TYR A 66 10.85 0.75 2.54
C TYR A 66 9.69 1.72 2.83
N LEU A 67 9.94 2.82 3.55
CA LEU A 67 8.91 3.81 3.84
C LEU A 67 8.39 4.50 2.56
N ASP A 68 9.29 4.80 1.61
CA ASP A 68 8.90 5.34 0.30
C ASP A 68 8.07 4.33 -0.51
N SER A 69 8.35 3.02 -0.42
CA SER A 69 7.56 2.00 -1.15
C SER A 69 6.15 1.82 -0.60
N ILE A 70 5.90 2.16 0.67
CA ILE A 70 4.56 2.12 1.26
C ILE A 70 3.89 3.50 1.29
N THR A 71 4.57 4.55 0.82
CA THR A 71 4.04 5.91 0.74
C THR A 71 3.14 6.07 -0.48
N MET A 72 1.87 6.42 -0.24
CA MET A 72 0.88 6.61 -1.31
C MET A 72 1.08 7.91 -2.08
N PHE A 73 1.26 9.03 -1.37
CA PHE A 73 1.51 10.36 -1.93
C PHE A 73 2.84 10.87 -1.42
N ARG A 74 3.82 11.02 -2.30
CA ARG A 74 5.10 11.66 -1.96
C ARG A 74 4.88 13.14 -1.67
N GLN A 75 5.83 13.76 -0.97
CA GLN A 75 5.71 15.17 -0.57
C GLN A 75 5.48 16.14 -1.75
N GLU A 76 6.12 15.90 -2.90
CA GLU A 76 5.88 16.67 -4.13
C GLU A 76 4.41 16.56 -4.59
N GLU A 77 3.85 15.36 -4.57
CA GLU A 77 2.46 15.09 -4.95
C GLU A 77 1.48 15.66 -3.91
N GLN A 78 1.85 15.65 -2.63
CA GLN A 78 1.07 16.30 -1.56
C GLN A 78 1.02 17.82 -1.76
N ARG A 79 2.13 18.46 -2.19
CA ARG A 79 2.16 19.89 -2.51
C ARG A 79 1.22 20.22 -3.66
N GLU A 80 1.12 19.35 -4.66
CA GLU A 80 0.19 19.50 -5.79
C GLU A 80 -1.26 19.18 -5.40
N LEU A 81 -1.48 18.35 -4.38
CA LEU A 81 -2.79 17.90 -3.92
C LEU A 81 -3.46 18.86 -2.93
N PHE A 82 -2.75 19.26 -1.87
CA PHE A 82 -3.28 20.08 -0.78
C PHE A 82 -3.32 21.57 -1.15
N SER A 83 -4.24 22.31 -0.52
CA SER A 83 -4.18 23.78 -0.51
C SER A 83 -2.90 24.26 0.21
N PRO A 84 -2.38 25.47 -0.10
CA PRO A 84 -1.10 25.94 0.43
C PRO A 84 -1.01 25.90 1.97
N ASP A 85 -2.05 26.38 2.66
CA ASP A 85 -2.06 26.44 4.12
C ASP A 85 -2.10 25.05 4.76
N VAL A 86 -2.91 24.14 4.18
CA VAL A 86 -2.98 22.75 4.63
C VAL A 86 -1.66 22.04 4.35
N PHE A 87 -1.04 22.28 3.19
CA PHE A 87 0.27 21.72 2.88
C PHE A 87 1.33 22.18 3.88
N ALA A 88 1.36 23.47 4.24
CA ALA A 88 2.28 24.00 5.23
C ALA A 88 2.11 23.31 6.59
N LEU A 89 0.86 23.08 7.01
CA LEU A 89 0.56 22.36 8.25
C LEU A 89 1.03 20.90 8.22
N VAL A 90 0.66 20.14 7.18
CA VAL A 90 0.97 18.69 7.12
C VAL A 90 2.44 18.41 6.84
N SER A 91 3.14 19.34 6.18
CA SER A 91 4.57 19.20 5.87
C SER A 91 5.50 19.61 7.02
N ALA A 92 4.97 20.18 8.10
CA ALA A 92 5.73 20.55 9.29
C ALA A 92 6.28 19.34 10.07
N GLY A 93 5.70 18.14 9.87
CA GLY A 93 6.13 16.90 10.50
C GLY A 93 6.33 15.76 9.50
N SER A 94 6.93 14.67 9.97
CA SER A 94 7.02 13.43 9.19
C SER A 94 5.96 12.44 9.67
N PRO A 95 5.03 11.98 8.81
CA PRO A 95 4.07 10.94 9.18
C PRO A 95 4.77 9.61 9.50
N TRP A 96 6.04 9.46 9.12
CA TRP A 96 6.84 8.27 9.33
C TRP A 96 7.81 8.40 10.50
N GLN A 97 7.68 9.40 11.37
CA GLN A 97 8.60 9.59 12.50
C GLN A 97 8.67 8.35 13.40
N GLU A 98 7.52 7.84 13.84
CA GLU A 98 7.45 6.64 14.68
C GLU A 98 7.97 5.38 13.95
N ALA A 99 7.58 5.23 12.67
CA ALA A 99 8.05 4.11 11.86
C ALA A 99 9.57 4.15 11.65
N THR A 100 10.14 5.34 11.46
CA THR A 100 11.59 5.55 11.33
C THR A 100 12.30 5.20 12.63
N ALA A 101 11.80 5.66 13.77
CA ALA A 101 12.35 5.30 15.08
C ALA A 101 12.33 3.78 15.30
N CYS A 102 11.23 3.12 14.94
CA CYS A 102 11.12 1.66 15.01
C CYS A 102 12.11 0.93 14.10
N LEU A 103 12.29 1.39 12.86
CA LEU A 103 13.13 0.72 11.86
C LEU A 103 14.63 0.97 12.07
N THR A 104 15.01 2.05 12.78
CA THR A 104 16.40 2.44 13.04
C THR A 104 16.91 2.02 14.42
N ALA A 105 16.08 1.39 15.24
CA ALA A 105 16.47 0.84 16.54
C ALA A 105 17.67 -0.14 16.40
N ARG A 106 18.77 0.16 17.10
CA ARG A 106 20.09 -0.49 16.91
C ARG A 106 20.19 -1.92 17.47
N ASP A 107 19.23 -2.32 18.29
CA ASP A 107 19.20 -3.56 19.07
C ASP A 107 18.46 -4.72 18.38
N ARG A 108 17.88 -4.50 17.19
CA ARG A 108 17.07 -5.52 16.51
C ARG A 108 17.50 -5.75 15.08
N HIS A 109 17.44 -7.02 14.69
CA HIS A 109 17.54 -7.38 13.28
C HIS A 109 16.40 -6.72 12.50
N TRP A 110 16.71 -6.12 11.35
CA TRP A 110 15.77 -5.31 10.56
C TRP A 110 14.43 -5.99 10.25
N LEU A 111 14.44 -7.31 9.96
CA LEU A 111 13.22 -8.05 9.66
C LEU A 111 12.30 -8.11 10.89
N SER A 112 12.89 -8.19 12.09
CA SER A 112 12.16 -8.15 13.35
C SER A 112 11.60 -6.75 13.61
N SER A 113 12.36 -5.68 13.31
CA SER A 113 11.86 -4.29 13.41
C SER A 113 10.68 -4.05 12.46
N LEU A 114 10.76 -4.59 11.24
CA LEU A 114 9.68 -4.52 10.26
C LEU A 114 8.44 -5.31 10.71
N GLN A 115 8.63 -6.53 11.22
CA GLN A 115 7.52 -7.34 11.76
C GLN A 115 6.86 -6.65 12.96
N HIS A 116 7.65 -5.97 13.79
CA HIS A 116 7.13 -5.19 14.91
C HIS A 116 6.30 -4.00 14.44
N LEU A 117 6.78 -3.26 13.44
CA LEU A 117 6.02 -2.17 12.82
C LEU A 117 4.71 -2.70 12.22
N ASP A 118 4.75 -3.81 11.49
CA ASP A 118 3.55 -4.44 10.91
C ASP A 118 2.54 -4.84 11.99
N MET A 119 2.99 -5.33 13.15
CA MET A 119 2.11 -5.66 14.29
C MET A 119 1.46 -4.43 14.91
N LYS A 120 2.11 -3.26 14.86
CA LYS A 120 1.62 -2.02 15.48
C LYS A 120 0.79 -1.16 14.54
N ALA A 121 1.08 -1.20 13.24
CA ALA A 121 0.42 -0.36 12.24
C ALA A 121 -0.39 -1.20 11.24
N TYR A 122 0.28 -2.01 10.41
CA TYR A 122 -0.36 -2.65 9.26
C TYR A 122 -1.47 -3.64 9.64
N LEU A 123 -1.24 -4.52 10.61
CA LEU A 123 -2.24 -5.49 11.05
C LEU A 123 -3.48 -4.80 11.66
N PRO A 124 -3.36 -4.00 12.73
CA PRO A 124 -4.54 -3.42 13.38
C PRO A 124 -5.22 -2.33 12.53
N LEU A 125 -4.46 -1.52 11.78
CA LEU A 125 -5.00 -0.33 11.10
C LEU A 125 -5.43 -0.58 9.65
N ASP A 126 -5.09 -1.73 9.07
CA ASP A 126 -5.48 -2.08 7.70
C ASP A 126 -6.20 -3.44 7.64
N ILE A 127 -5.49 -4.52 7.99
CA ILE A 127 -5.98 -5.87 7.72
C ILE A 127 -7.09 -6.30 8.68
N LEU A 128 -6.83 -6.23 9.98
CA LEU A 128 -7.74 -6.76 11.00
C LEU A 128 -9.01 -5.91 11.12
N THR A 129 -8.88 -4.59 11.06
CA THR A 129 -10.03 -3.68 11.15
C THR A 129 -11.04 -3.90 10.03
N LYS A 130 -10.58 -4.19 8.80
CA LYS A 130 -11.46 -4.45 7.66
C LYS A 130 -12.19 -5.77 7.80
N VAL A 131 -11.47 -6.83 8.17
CA VAL A 131 -12.07 -8.16 8.34
C VAL A 131 -13.12 -8.13 9.45
N ASP A 132 -12.76 -7.59 10.61
CA ASP A 132 -13.63 -7.50 11.79
C ASP A 132 -14.92 -6.71 11.50
N ARG A 133 -14.78 -5.48 10.98
CA ARG A 133 -15.95 -4.63 10.68
C ARG A 133 -16.87 -5.24 9.64
N MET A 134 -16.31 -5.82 8.58
CA MET A 134 -17.12 -6.41 7.51
C MET A 134 -17.76 -7.73 7.93
N SER A 135 -17.09 -8.55 8.74
CA SER A 135 -17.69 -9.81 9.22
C SER A 135 -18.78 -9.53 10.26
N MET A 136 -18.53 -8.64 11.21
CA MET A 136 -19.49 -8.29 12.25
C MET A 136 -20.72 -7.56 11.72
N ALA A 137 -20.59 -6.79 10.63
CA ALA A 137 -21.74 -6.23 9.90
C ALA A 137 -22.72 -7.29 9.39
N HIS A 138 -22.29 -8.55 9.30
CA HIS A 138 -23.11 -9.70 8.92
C HIS A 138 -23.23 -10.73 10.06
N SER A 139 -23.01 -10.32 11.32
CA SER A 139 -23.04 -11.20 12.50
C SER A 139 -22.11 -12.41 12.40
N ILE A 140 -20.99 -12.28 11.67
CA ILE A 140 -19.96 -13.32 11.54
C ILE A 140 -18.75 -12.94 12.37
N GLU A 141 -18.36 -13.82 13.29
CA GLU A 141 -17.13 -13.67 14.07
C GLU A 141 -15.93 -14.29 13.34
N ALA A 142 -15.03 -13.46 12.84
CA ALA A 142 -13.79 -13.93 12.21
C ALA A 142 -12.69 -14.22 13.24
N ARG A 143 -12.15 -15.45 13.24
CA ARG A 143 -11.03 -15.84 14.12
C ARG A 143 -9.70 -15.84 13.34
N VAL A 144 -8.63 -15.40 14.00
CA VAL A 144 -7.27 -15.27 13.42
C VAL A 144 -6.25 -16.12 14.18
N PRO A 145 -6.31 -17.46 14.08
CA PRO A 145 -5.51 -18.37 14.93
C PRO A 145 -4.00 -18.18 14.77
N LEU A 146 -3.53 -17.70 13.63
CA LEU A 146 -2.10 -17.41 13.41
C LEU A 146 -1.59 -16.17 14.19
N LEU A 147 -2.50 -15.40 14.80
CA LEU A 147 -2.18 -14.26 15.66
C LEU A 147 -2.41 -14.56 17.15
N ASP A 148 -2.56 -15.84 17.53
CA ASP A 148 -2.53 -16.21 18.95
C ASP A 148 -1.23 -15.73 19.61
N HIS A 149 -1.34 -15.13 20.79
CA HIS A 149 -0.21 -14.51 21.48
C HIS A 149 0.92 -15.51 21.76
N LYS A 150 0.61 -16.76 22.14
CA LYS A 150 1.65 -17.79 22.40
C LYS A 150 2.39 -18.15 21.13
N LEU A 151 1.66 -18.27 20.01
CA LEU A 151 2.28 -18.54 18.72
C LEU A 151 3.16 -17.36 18.26
N ILE A 152 2.70 -16.13 18.44
CA ILE A 152 3.44 -14.92 18.06
C ILE A 152 4.67 -14.71 18.94
N GLU A 153 4.55 -14.90 20.25
CA GLU A 153 5.68 -14.86 21.19
C GLU A 153 6.73 -15.90 20.83
N PHE A 154 6.34 -17.15 20.58
CA PHE A 154 7.24 -18.17 20.08
C PHE A 154 7.85 -17.79 18.72
N ALA A 155 7.05 -17.31 17.78
CA ALA A 155 7.53 -16.90 16.47
C ALA A 155 8.51 -15.72 16.55
N ALA A 156 8.41 -14.87 17.57
CA ALA A 156 9.34 -13.76 17.81
C ALA A 156 10.75 -14.24 18.18
N THR A 157 10.87 -15.36 18.92
CA THR A 157 12.17 -15.94 19.32
C THR A 157 12.92 -16.64 18.18
N ILE A 158 12.21 -17.03 17.11
CA ILE A 158 12.82 -17.69 15.95
C ILE A 158 13.84 -16.75 15.27
N PRO A 159 15.06 -17.23 14.95
CA PRO A 159 16.04 -16.45 14.19
C PRO A 159 15.49 -15.92 12.85
N PRO A 160 15.69 -14.63 12.51
CA PRO A 160 15.18 -14.02 11.28
C PRO A 160 15.55 -14.78 9.99
N ALA A 161 16.76 -15.34 9.93
CA ALA A 161 17.24 -16.13 8.79
C ALA A 161 16.42 -17.41 8.54
N LEU A 162 15.67 -17.91 9.53
CA LEU A 162 14.75 -19.03 9.36
C LEU A 162 13.35 -18.59 8.92
N LYS A 163 12.99 -17.32 9.14
CA LYS A 163 11.73 -16.72 8.66
C LYS A 163 11.83 -16.34 7.19
N LEU A 164 12.98 -15.79 6.79
CA LEU A 164 13.32 -15.39 5.43
C LEU A 164 14.68 -15.97 5.05
N ARG A 165 14.69 -16.88 4.08
CA ARG A 165 15.90 -17.57 3.63
C ARG A 165 15.99 -17.57 2.11
N ASP A 166 17.09 -17.08 1.55
CA ASP A 166 17.36 -17.10 0.10
C ASP A 166 16.20 -16.53 -0.74
N GLY A 167 15.60 -15.42 -0.29
CA GLY A 167 14.43 -14.79 -0.93
C GLY A 167 13.10 -15.52 -0.70
N THR A 168 13.11 -16.65 0.02
CA THR A 168 11.91 -17.41 0.40
C THR A 168 11.41 -16.94 1.76
N GLY A 169 10.28 -16.23 1.77
CA GLY A 169 9.57 -15.88 2.99
C GLY A 169 8.78 -17.06 3.58
N LYS A 170 8.46 -16.99 4.87
CA LYS A 170 7.76 -18.04 5.63
C LYS A 170 8.51 -19.38 5.59
N TYR A 171 9.84 -19.36 5.48
CA TYR A 171 10.63 -20.56 5.20
C TYR A 171 10.41 -21.67 6.24
N ILE A 172 10.63 -21.36 7.52
CA ILE A 172 10.42 -22.32 8.62
C ILE A 172 8.96 -22.76 8.75
N PHE A 173 8.01 -21.84 8.55
CA PHE A 173 6.58 -22.14 8.59
C PHE A 173 6.17 -23.13 7.50
N LYS A 174 6.66 -22.92 6.25
CA LYS A 174 6.45 -23.87 5.15
C LYS A 174 7.10 -25.22 5.42
N LYS A 175 8.25 -25.25 6.10
CA LYS A 175 8.93 -26.50 6.49
C LYS A 175 8.12 -27.28 7.53
N ALA A 176 7.57 -26.59 8.53
CA ALA A 176 6.74 -27.19 9.58
C ALA A 176 5.43 -27.78 9.05
N LEU A 177 4.87 -27.24 7.97
CA LEU A 177 3.63 -27.73 7.35
C LEU A 177 3.83 -28.87 6.34
N ARG A 178 5.06 -29.35 6.12
CA ARG A 178 5.29 -30.49 5.21
C ARG A 178 4.61 -31.74 5.76
N GLY A 179 3.96 -32.50 4.87
CA GLY A 179 3.18 -33.68 5.26
C GLY A 179 1.78 -33.37 5.80
N LEU A 180 1.51 -32.13 6.25
CA LEU A 180 0.19 -31.70 6.72
C LEU A 180 -0.67 -31.10 5.60
N VAL A 181 -0.05 -30.52 4.58
CA VAL A 181 -0.75 -29.96 3.41
C VAL A 181 -0.12 -30.44 2.10
N PRO A 182 -0.88 -30.48 0.98
CA PRO A 182 -0.34 -30.90 -0.30
C PRO A 182 0.88 -30.06 -0.73
N ALA A 183 1.91 -30.74 -1.24
CA ALA A 183 3.16 -30.09 -1.67
C ALA A 183 2.98 -28.93 -2.68
N PRO A 184 1.98 -28.92 -3.59
CA PRO A 184 1.71 -27.76 -4.44
C PRO A 184 1.30 -26.50 -3.67
N VAL A 185 0.58 -26.64 -2.54
CA VAL A 185 0.14 -25.49 -1.72
C VAL A 185 1.35 -24.77 -1.11
N LEU A 186 2.35 -25.51 -0.63
CA LEU A 186 3.57 -24.93 -0.04
C LEU A 186 4.45 -24.19 -1.06
N ARG A 187 4.41 -24.65 -2.33
CA ARG A 187 5.15 -24.07 -3.45
C ARG A 187 4.43 -22.89 -4.11
N LYS A 188 3.14 -22.68 -3.82
CA LYS A 188 2.36 -21.59 -4.39
C LYS A 188 3.01 -20.24 -4.08
N PRO A 189 3.18 -19.36 -5.08
CA PRO A 189 3.62 -17.99 -4.83
C PRO A 189 2.60 -17.27 -3.95
N LYS A 190 3.07 -16.32 -3.13
CA LYS A 190 2.18 -15.49 -2.31
C LYS A 190 1.22 -14.75 -3.25
N GLN A 191 -0.07 -14.90 -3.01
CA GLN A 191 -1.13 -14.11 -3.64
C GLN A 191 -1.72 -13.20 -2.58
N GLY A 192 -1.86 -11.91 -2.90
CA GLY A 192 -2.59 -10.96 -2.07
C GLY A 192 -4.10 -11.10 -2.26
N PHE A 193 -4.86 -10.48 -1.36
CA PHE A 193 -6.33 -10.36 -1.47
C PHE A 193 -6.71 -9.05 -2.18
N GLY A 194 -6.05 -8.78 -3.30
CA GLY A 194 -6.23 -7.52 -4.02
C GLY A 194 -7.63 -7.41 -4.61
N ILE A 195 -8.31 -6.32 -4.30
CA ILE A 195 -9.62 -5.97 -4.88
C ILE A 195 -9.37 -5.16 -6.16
N PRO A 196 -10.13 -5.36 -7.26
CA PRO A 196 -9.91 -4.66 -8.54
C PRO A 196 -10.42 -3.21 -8.52
N LEU A 197 -9.99 -2.41 -7.53
CA LEU A 197 -10.41 -1.03 -7.29
C LEU A 197 -10.28 -0.16 -8.54
N GLY A 198 -9.18 -0.29 -9.29
CA GLY A 198 -8.98 0.48 -10.52
C GLY A 198 -10.02 0.21 -11.60
N ARG A 199 -10.47 -1.05 -11.73
CA ARG A 199 -11.55 -1.41 -12.65
C ARG A 199 -12.88 -0.83 -12.18
N TRP A 200 -13.12 -0.82 -10.87
CA TRP A 200 -14.35 -0.29 -10.31
C TRP A 200 -14.43 1.23 -10.42
N PHE A 201 -13.38 1.96 -10.05
CA PHE A 201 -13.35 3.43 -10.10
C PHE A 201 -13.30 4.02 -11.51
N LYS A 202 -12.81 3.25 -12.51
CA LYS A 202 -12.90 3.62 -13.93
C LYS A 202 -14.19 3.14 -14.60
N GLY A 203 -14.94 2.27 -13.94
CA GLY A 203 -16.17 1.68 -14.45
C GLY A 203 -17.35 2.04 -13.57
N ARG A 204 -18.01 1.03 -13.02
CA ARG A 204 -19.30 1.17 -12.33
C ARG A 204 -19.34 2.12 -11.12
N LEU A 205 -18.19 2.43 -10.52
CA LEU A 205 -18.09 3.36 -9.38
C LEU A 205 -17.54 4.74 -9.79
N HIS A 206 -17.32 5.00 -11.07
CA HIS A 206 -16.71 6.27 -11.52
C HIS A 206 -17.53 7.49 -11.07
N GLU A 207 -18.83 7.51 -11.38
CA GLU A 207 -19.72 8.62 -11.02
C GLU A 207 -19.80 8.78 -9.50
N PHE A 208 -19.91 7.69 -8.74
CA PHE A 208 -19.89 7.76 -7.27
C PHE A 208 -18.62 8.45 -6.74
N VAL A 209 -17.44 8.06 -7.25
CA VAL A 209 -16.18 8.66 -6.82
C VAL A 209 -16.11 10.14 -7.20
N ARG A 210 -16.55 10.48 -8.42
CA ARG A 210 -16.60 11.86 -8.92
C ARG A 210 -17.52 12.72 -8.06
N GLU A 211 -18.76 12.29 -7.85
CA GLU A 211 -19.75 13.01 -7.04
C GLU A 211 -19.27 13.20 -5.60
N LEU A 212 -18.71 12.16 -4.98
CA LEU A 212 -18.22 12.22 -3.61
C LEU A 212 -17.07 13.24 -3.48
N LEU A 213 -16.00 13.05 -4.25
CA LEU A 213 -14.75 13.82 -4.11
C LEU A 213 -14.84 15.23 -4.70
N MET A 214 -15.75 15.47 -5.64
CA MET A 214 -15.95 16.79 -6.26
C MET A 214 -17.21 17.50 -5.77
N SER A 215 -17.88 16.98 -4.74
CA SER A 215 -19.07 17.59 -4.14
C SER A 215 -18.80 19.02 -3.67
N GLU A 216 -19.86 19.84 -3.59
CA GLU A 216 -19.77 21.20 -3.05
C GLU A 216 -19.20 21.19 -1.62
N LYS A 217 -19.59 20.22 -0.79
CA LYS A 217 -19.06 20.05 0.57
C LYS A 217 -17.54 19.83 0.55
N ALA A 218 -17.06 18.89 -0.27
CA ALA A 218 -15.63 18.62 -0.39
C ALA A 218 -14.85 19.87 -0.82
N ARG A 219 -15.37 20.62 -1.80
CA ARG A 219 -14.76 21.86 -2.29
C ARG A 219 -14.77 22.97 -1.24
N ARG A 220 -15.89 23.16 -0.53
CA ARG A 220 -16.05 24.22 0.47
C ARG A 220 -15.10 24.06 1.65
N ARG A 221 -14.69 22.83 2.00
CA ARG A 221 -13.68 22.62 3.05
C ARG A 221 -12.29 23.14 2.66
N GLY A 222 -12.01 23.38 1.38
CA GLY A 222 -10.77 24.02 0.94
C GLY A 222 -9.48 23.23 1.24
N LEU A 223 -9.58 21.93 1.53
CA LEU A 223 -8.45 21.10 1.94
C LEU A 223 -7.56 20.69 0.75
N PHE A 224 -8.17 20.46 -0.41
CA PHE A 224 -7.51 19.98 -1.61
C PHE A 224 -7.71 20.95 -2.78
N LYS A 225 -6.75 20.99 -3.70
CA LYS A 225 -6.87 21.74 -4.95
C LYS A 225 -7.84 21.00 -5.89
N PRO A 226 -8.93 21.64 -6.36
CA PRO A 226 -9.93 20.97 -7.19
C PRO A 226 -9.36 20.32 -8.45
N ALA A 227 -8.42 20.99 -9.13
CA ALA A 227 -7.77 20.47 -10.33
C ALA A 227 -6.97 19.18 -10.07
N ALA A 228 -6.37 19.03 -8.89
CA ALA A 228 -5.63 17.82 -8.53
C ALA A 228 -6.58 16.63 -8.30
N ILE A 229 -7.72 16.87 -7.64
CA ILE A 229 -8.76 15.85 -7.47
C ILE A 229 -9.34 15.44 -8.82
N GLU A 230 -9.62 16.40 -9.70
CA GLU A 230 -10.13 16.13 -11.05
C GLU A 230 -9.14 15.30 -11.90
N ALA A 231 -7.84 15.61 -11.82
CA ALA A 231 -6.81 14.83 -12.49
C ALA A 231 -6.78 13.37 -11.99
N LEU A 232 -6.88 13.15 -10.68
CA LEU A 232 -6.91 11.81 -10.09
C LEU A 232 -8.16 11.02 -10.50
N VAL A 233 -9.34 11.64 -10.45
CA VAL A 233 -10.62 11.00 -10.81
C VAL A 233 -10.67 10.68 -12.31
N SER A 234 -10.21 11.59 -13.16
CA SER A 234 -10.17 11.39 -14.62
C SER A 234 -9.14 10.35 -15.08
N GLY A 235 -8.32 9.83 -14.17
CA GLY A 235 -7.29 8.85 -14.51
C GLY A 235 -6.05 9.42 -15.19
N ARG A 236 -5.93 10.76 -15.25
CA ARG A 236 -4.76 11.43 -15.82
C ARG A 236 -3.63 11.42 -14.78
N GLY A 237 -2.62 10.58 -14.99
CA GLY A 237 -1.32 10.77 -14.33
C GLY A 237 -0.70 9.64 -13.51
N ALA A 238 -1.28 8.43 -13.40
CA ALA A 238 -0.53 7.28 -12.84
C ALA A 238 -1.14 5.92 -13.17
N SER A 239 -0.29 4.88 -13.16
CA SER A 239 -0.69 3.47 -13.31
C SER A 239 -1.25 2.83 -12.04
N ASP A 240 -1.20 3.51 -10.89
CA ASP A 240 -1.62 2.97 -9.58
C ASP A 240 -2.50 3.95 -8.78
N LEU A 241 -3.57 4.43 -9.42
CA LEU A 241 -4.52 5.39 -8.84
C LEU A 241 -5.45 4.76 -7.77
N ASN A 242 -5.35 3.46 -7.55
CA ASN A 242 -6.37 2.67 -6.87
C ASN A 242 -6.42 2.96 -5.38
N LEU A 243 -5.29 2.86 -4.69
CA LEU A 243 -5.20 3.10 -3.25
C LEU A 243 -5.22 4.61 -2.92
N ARG A 244 -4.77 5.45 -3.86
CA ARG A 244 -4.84 6.92 -3.75
C ARG A 244 -6.29 7.41 -3.72
N LEU A 245 -7.10 6.99 -4.68
CA LEU A 245 -8.53 7.30 -4.69
C LEU A 245 -9.24 6.70 -3.48
N TRP A 246 -8.93 5.46 -3.10
CA TRP A 246 -9.48 4.84 -1.89
C TRP A 246 -9.18 5.65 -0.62
N THR A 247 -7.96 6.19 -0.50
CA THR A 247 -7.55 7.04 0.62
C THR A 247 -8.38 8.32 0.67
N LEU A 248 -8.55 8.99 -0.48
CA LEU A 248 -9.37 10.22 -0.57
C LEU A 248 -10.85 9.95 -0.30
N ILE A 249 -11.40 8.83 -0.79
CA ILE A 249 -12.79 8.41 -0.53
C ILE A 249 -12.99 8.19 0.97
N SER A 250 -12.07 7.45 1.60
CA SER A 250 -12.13 7.15 3.03
C SER A 250 -12.07 8.43 3.86
N PHE A 251 -11.18 9.36 3.48
CA PHE A 251 -11.07 10.67 4.11
C PHE A 251 -12.34 11.51 3.94
N GLU A 252 -12.90 11.58 2.73
CA GLU A 252 -14.11 12.38 2.47
C GLU A 252 -15.32 11.85 3.25
N LEU A 253 -15.51 10.53 3.31
CA LEU A 253 -16.58 9.94 4.11
C LEU A 253 -16.40 10.21 5.61
N TRP A 254 -15.16 10.15 6.10
CA TRP A 254 -14.83 10.54 7.47
C TRP A 254 -15.12 12.03 7.70
N ALA A 255 -14.71 12.92 6.79
CA ALA A 255 -14.94 14.36 6.91
C ALA A 255 -16.43 14.71 6.93
N GLN A 256 -17.25 14.10 6.07
CA GLN A 256 -18.71 14.28 6.10
C GLN A 256 -19.32 13.84 7.43
N ARG A 257 -18.83 12.73 8.00
CA ARG A 257 -19.32 12.21 9.28
C ARG A 257 -18.94 13.11 10.45
N PHE A 258 -17.67 13.51 10.54
CA PHE A 258 -17.08 14.06 11.76
C PHE A 258 -16.81 15.55 11.71
N LEU A 259 -16.57 16.13 10.53
CA LEU A 259 -16.38 17.58 10.37
C LEU A 259 -17.70 18.30 10.06
N ASP A 260 -18.51 17.71 9.17
CA ASP A 260 -19.76 18.34 8.75
C ASP A 260 -20.96 17.97 9.64
N GLY A 261 -20.81 16.95 10.51
CA GLY A 261 -21.91 16.37 11.28
C GLY A 261 -23.02 15.74 10.43
N ALA A 262 -22.80 15.60 9.12
CA ALA A 262 -23.80 15.25 8.13
C ALA A 262 -23.49 13.88 7.53
N TRP A 263 -23.69 12.82 8.33
CA TRP A 263 -23.71 11.48 7.77
C TRP A 263 -25.00 11.24 7.01
N ARG A 264 -24.90 11.18 5.69
CA ARG A 264 -25.89 10.53 4.84
C ARG A 264 -25.16 9.39 4.14
N PRO A 265 -25.56 8.12 4.32
CA PRO A 265 -25.07 7.07 3.44
C PRO A 265 -25.49 7.46 2.03
N LEU A 266 -24.53 7.77 1.17
CA LEU A 266 -24.81 7.86 -0.26
C LEU A 266 -25.38 6.50 -0.67
N PRO A 267 -26.52 6.44 -1.37
CA PRO A 267 -26.99 5.18 -1.89
C PRO A 267 -25.85 4.61 -2.74
N LEU A 268 -25.42 3.38 -2.42
CA LEU A 268 -24.53 2.67 -3.31
C LEU A 268 -25.19 2.65 -4.69
N PRO A 269 -24.46 2.95 -5.78
CA PRO A 269 -25.04 2.93 -7.11
C PRO A 269 -25.80 1.61 -7.31
N ALA A 270 -27.00 1.67 -7.91
CA ALA A 270 -27.82 0.48 -8.15
C ALA A 270 -27.05 -0.66 -8.86
N ALA A 271 -25.98 -0.32 -9.58
CA ALA A 271 -24.99 -1.22 -10.17
C ALA A 271 -24.18 -2.11 -9.18
N MET A 272 -24.38 -1.97 -7.86
CA MET A 272 -23.85 -2.85 -6.81
C MET A 272 -24.80 -4.02 -6.47
N GLY A 273 -26.07 -4.00 -6.92
CA GLY A 273 -27.08 -5.02 -6.63
C GLY A 273 -26.92 -6.33 -7.42
N GLU A 274 -26.15 -6.32 -8.51
CA GLU A 274 -25.70 -7.53 -9.18
C GLU A 274 -24.55 -8.15 -8.36
N PRO A 275 -24.63 -9.45 -7.99
CA PRO A 275 -23.54 -10.09 -7.27
C PRO A 275 -22.25 -9.90 -8.06
N LEU A 276 -21.21 -9.42 -7.37
CA LEU A 276 -19.84 -9.47 -7.85
C LEU A 276 -19.48 -10.95 -8.00
N ILE A 277 -19.90 -11.58 -9.09
CA ILE A 277 -19.29 -12.82 -9.53
C ILE A 277 -17.84 -12.41 -9.77
N LEU A 278 -16.98 -12.79 -8.82
CA LEU A 278 -15.56 -12.92 -9.06
C LEU A 278 -15.48 -13.88 -10.24
N GLY A 279 -15.44 -13.34 -11.46
CA GLY A 279 -15.15 -14.13 -12.65
C GLY A 279 -13.92 -14.99 -12.36
N PRO A 280 -13.80 -16.18 -12.99
CA PRO A 280 -12.73 -17.12 -12.68
C PRO A 280 -11.43 -16.34 -12.57
N ALA A 281 -10.74 -16.50 -11.43
CA ALA A 281 -9.54 -15.75 -11.10
C ALA A 281 -8.72 -15.64 -12.37
N ALA A 282 -8.60 -14.42 -12.91
CA ALA A 282 -8.06 -14.25 -14.25
C ALA A 282 -6.74 -15.01 -14.30
N PRO A 283 -6.50 -15.86 -15.32
CA PRO A 283 -5.28 -16.64 -15.39
C PRO A 283 -4.12 -15.68 -15.17
N ALA A 284 -3.05 -16.12 -14.48
CA ALA A 284 -1.93 -15.31 -13.99
C ALA A 284 -1.23 -14.42 -15.06
N GLU A 285 -1.72 -14.46 -16.29
CA GLU A 285 -1.40 -13.64 -17.45
C GLU A 285 -2.15 -12.30 -17.50
N ALA A 286 -3.34 -12.16 -16.89
CA ALA A 286 -4.13 -10.92 -16.91
C ALA A 286 -3.63 -9.82 -15.95
N VAL A 287 -2.64 -10.13 -15.10
CA VAL A 287 -1.85 -9.14 -14.32
C VAL A 287 -0.68 -8.59 -15.16
N ARG A 288 -0.59 -8.91 -16.47
CA ARG A 288 0.51 -8.48 -17.36
C ARG A 288 0.23 -7.26 -18.25
N ALA A 289 -0.80 -6.45 -17.96
CA ALA A 289 -1.13 -5.28 -18.78
C ALA A 289 -1.01 -3.93 -18.06
#